data_AF-A0A9X1L4B1-F1
#
_entry.id   AF-A0A9X1L4B1-F1
#
_cell.length_a   1.000
_cell.length_b   1.000
_cell.length_c   1.000
_cell.angle_alpha   90.00
_cell.angle_beta   90.00
_cell.angle_gamma   90.00
#
_symmetry.space_group_name_H-M   'P 1'
#
loop_
_entity.id
_entity.type
_entity.pdbx_description
1 polymer ?
#
loop_
_entity_poly.entity_id
_entity_poly.type
_entity_poly.pdbx_seq_one_letter_code
_entity_poly.pdbx_strand_id
1 'polypeptide(L)'
;MKKKSIVIFFSIVLLGFISAPTIIIAIDSSVDISMFYSIAEEEEEVSKITLQNQNFDSEPAYLKPLYSFNHIEYYCKNYPKPHLNLISPPPEISIV
;
A
#
# COMPACT_ATOMS: atom_id res chain seq x y z
N MET A 1 23.81 -18.82 11.41
CA MET A 1 22.66 -19.75 11.30
C MET A 1 21.42 -19.31 12.10
N LYS A 2 21.55 -18.67 13.27
CA LYS A 2 20.41 -18.20 14.10
C LYS A 2 19.39 -17.28 13.37
N LYS A 3 19.87 -16.35 12.54
CA LYS A 3 19.02 -15.43 11.75
C LYS A 3 18.18 -16.14 10.67
N LYS A 4 18.63 -17.27 10.13
CA LYS A 4 17.81 -18.03 9.16
C LYS A 4 16.74 -18.84 9.90
N SER A 5 17.10 -19.40 11.06
CA SER A 5 16.17 -20.13 11.91
C SER A 5 15.01 -19.25 12.40
N ILE A 6 15.27 -18.00 12.79
CA ILE A 6 14.21 -17.10 13.25
C ILE A 6 13.24 -16.75 12.11
N VAL A 7 13.76 -16.53 10.90
CA VAL A 7 12.94 -16.26 9.72
C VAL A 7 12.06 -17.46 9.38
N ILE A 8 12.64 -18.65 9.34
CA ILE A 8 11.90 -19.90 9.06
C ILE A 8 10.81 -20.13 10.12
N PHE A 9 11.13 -19.91 11.39
CA PHE A 9 10.17 -20.03 12.48
C PHE A 9 8.96 -19.10 12.28
N PHE A 10 9.22 -17.80 12.07
CA PHE A 10 8.14 -16.83 11.85
C PHE A 10 7.36 -17.10 10.55
N SER A 11 8.00 -17.57 9.49
CA SER A 11 7.30 -17.99 8.28
C SER A 11 6.36 -19.17 8.52
N ILE A 12 6.77 -20.18 9.30
CA ILE A 12 5.91 -21.33 9.62
C ILE A 12 4.73 -20.89 10.49
N VAL A 13 4.98 -20.06 11.50
CA VAL A 13 3.92 -19.52 12.36
C VAL A 13 2.91 -18.71 11.56
N LEU A 14 3.39 -17.82 10.69
CA LEU A 14 2.53 -17.01 9.82
C LEU A 14 1.73 -17.89 8.86
N LEU A 15 2.37 -18.87 8.23
CA LEU A 15 1.72 -19.79 7.30
C LEU A 15 0.64 -20.63 8.01
N GLY A 16 0.91 -21.11 9.22
CA GLY A 16 -0.07 -21.82 10.03
C GLY A 16 -1.25 -20.93 10.41
N PHE A 17 -0.99 -19.68 10.79
CA PHE A 17 -2.04 -18.72 11.15
C PHE A 17 -3.00 -18.43 9.99
N ILE A 18 -2.47 -18.14 8.78
CA ILE A 18 -3.32 -17.82 7.62
C ILE A 18 -4.03 -19.06 7.04
N SER A 19 -3.46 -20.26 7.19
CA SER A 19 -4.05 -21.50 6.65
C SER A 19 -5.01 -22.20 7.62
N ALA A 20 -4.99 -21.84 8.91
CA ALA A 20 -5.84 -22.42 9.94
C ALA A 20 -7.34 -22.46 9.56
N PRO A 21 -8.02 -21.35 9.21
CA PRO A 21 -9.44 -21.40 8.84
C PRO A 21 -9.69 -22.28 7.61
N THR A 22 -8.79 -22.28 6.64
CA THR A 22 -8.89 -23.12 5.43
C THR A 22 -8.81 -24.61 5.75
N ILE A 23 -7.88 -25.01 6.63
CA ILE A 23 -7.71 -26.41 7.03
C ILE A 23 -8.91 -26.89 7.86
N ILE A 24 -9.41 -26.05 8.76
CA ILE A 24 -10.57 -26.37 9.61
C ILE A 24 -11.81 -26.66 8.73
N ILE A 25 -12.12 -25.76 7.78
CA ILE A 25 -13.24 -25.94 6.85
C ILE A 25 -13.08 -27.21 5.99
N ALA A 26 -11.85 -27.52 5.57
CA ALA A 26 -11.57 -28.69 4.74
C ALA A 26 -11.79 -30.02 5.48
N ILE A 27 -11.62 -30.03 6.80
CA ILE A 27 -11.86 -31.21 7.66
C ILE A 27 -13.33 -31.31 8.05
N ASP A 28 -13.92 -30.21 8.50
CA ASP A 28 -15.28 -30.15 8.99
C ASP A 28 -15.92 -28.79 8.68
N SER A 29 -16.90 -28.81 7.77
CA SER A 29 -17.62 -27.62 7.34
C SER A 29 -18.67 -27.13 8.34
N SER A 30 -18.90 -27.85 9.44
CA SER A 30 -19.87 -27.47 10.47
C SER A 30 -19.27 -26.60 11.58
N VAL A 31 -17.93 -26.50 11.63
CA VAL A 31 -17.22 -25.71 12.63
C VAL A 31 -17.37 -24.23 12.35
N ASP A 32 -17.78 -23.47 13.37
CA ASP A 32 -17.86 -22.02 13.30
C ASP A 32 -16.45 -21.39 13.29
N ILE A 33 -16.16 -20.68 12.21
CA ILE A 33 -14.91 -19.97 11.92
C ILE A 33 -15.09 -18.44 11.92
N SER A 34 -16.28 -17.94 12.28
CA SER A 34 -16.61 -16.51 12.29
C SER A 34 -15.59 -15.67 13.05
N MET A 35 -15.04 -16.21 14.17
CA MET A 35 -13.99 -15.56 14.96
C MET A 35 -12.72 -15.25 14.16
N PHE A 36 -12.30 -16.14 13.25
CA PHE A 36 -11.10 -15.91 12.43
C PHE A 36 -11.31 -14.79 11.40
N TYR A 37 -12.54 -14.65 10.90
CA TYR A 37 -12.91 -13.59 9.96
C TYR A 37 -13.19 -12.26 10.67
N SER A 38 -13.82 -12.28 11.85
CA SER A 38 -14.15 -11.07 12.62
C SER A 38 -12.90 -10.32 13.09
N ILE A 39 -11.80 -11.02 13.36
CA ILE A 39 -10.51 -10.40 13.73
C ILE A 39 -9.89 -9.66 12.52
N ALA A 40 -10.17 -10.12 11.30
CA ALA A 40 -9.68 -9.47 10.07
C ALA A 40 -10.61 -8.34 9.58
N GLU A 41 -11.86 -8.31 10.04
CA GLU A 41 -12.91 -7.37 9.63
C GLU A 41 -12.88 -6.03 10.42
N GLU A 42 -11.97 -5.87 11.39
CA GLU A 42 -11.85 -4.66 12.22
C GLU A 42 -11.48 -3.37 11.42
N GLU A 43 -11.09 -3.50 10.15
CA GLU A 43 -10.83 -2.36 9.25
C GLU A 43 -12.07 -1.82 8.51
N GLU A 44 -13.23 -2.47 8.57
CA GLU A 44 -14.43 -2.02 7.82
C GLU A 44 -15.29 -0.99 8.60
N GLU A 45 -15.03 -0.78 9.90
CA GLU A 45 -15.65 0.30 10.70
C GLU A 45 -14.98 1.68 10.53
N VAL A 46 -14.37 1.98 9.38
CA VAL A 46 -13.76 3.29 9.05
C VAL A 46 -14.83 4.37 8.74
N SER A 47 -16.08 4.19 9.17
CA SER A 47 -17.16 5.18 8.94
C SER A 47 -17.52 6.06 10.14
N LYS A 48 -16.81 5.98 11.28
CA LYS A 48 -17.10 6.84 12.45
C LYS A 48 -15.91 7.48 13.15
N ILE A 49 -14.79 7.68 12.47
CA ILE A 49 -13.85 8.73 12.90
C ILE A 49 -14.27 10.01 12.17
N THR A 50 -15.28 10.69 12.70
CA THR A 50 -15.47 12.10 12.38
C THR A 50 -14.22 12.80 12.88
N LEU A 51 -13.26 13.06 11.98
CA LEU A 51 -12.17 13.99 12.24
C LEU A 51 -12.81 15.35 12.49
N GLN A 52 -13.14 15.60 13.74
CA GLN A 52 -13.49 16.92 14.22
C GLN A 52 -12.28 17.77 13.87
N ASN A 53 -12.49 18.71 12.95
CA ASN A 53 -11.50 19.68 12.51
C ASN A 53 -11.11 20.54 13.72
N GLN A 54 -10.22 20.01 14.56
CA GLN A 54 -9.53 20.77 15.58
C GLN A 54 -8.45 21.52 14.82
N ASN A 55 -8.63 22.84 14.75
CA ASN A 55 -7.60 23.76 14.29
C ASN A 55 -6.34 23.51 15.13
N PHE A 56 -5.42 22.68 14.62
CA PHE A 56 -4.11 22.49 15.22
C PHE A 56 -3.20 23.62 14.72
N ASP A 57 -3.28 24.77 15.39
CA ASP A 57 -2.23 25.81 15.36
C ASP A 57 -0.97 25.34 16.11
N SER A 58 -0.52 24.12 15.85
CA SER A 58 0.69 23.57 16.45
C SER A 58 1.32 22.58 15.47
N GLU A 59 2.30 23.09 14.71
CA GLU A 59 3.27 22.32 13.95
C GLU A 59 3.78 21.11 14.74
N PRO A 60 3.48 19.86 14.33
CA PRO A 60 4.26 18.73 14.78
C PRO A 60 5.54 18.71 13.94
N ALA A 61 6.60 19.30 14.47
CA ALA A 61 7.96 19.37 13.90
C ALA A 61 8.65 18.00 13.64
N TYR A 62 7.90 16.91 13.50
CA TYR A 62 8.42 15.54 13.42
C TYR A 62 7.92 14.71 12.24
N LEU A 63 7.13 15.28 11.32
CA LEU A 63 6.77 14.62 10.06
C LEU A 63 7.34 15.36 8.86
N LYS A 64 8.66 15.57 8.84
CA LYS A 64 9.35 15.93 7.61
C LYS A 64 9.50 14.64 6.78
N PRO A 65 8.78 14.47 5.66
CA PRO A 65 8.97 13.30 4.82
C PRO A 65 10.39 13.40 4.24
N LEU A 66 11.27 12.51 4.67
CA LEU A 66 12.67 12.46 4.22
C LEU A 66 12.82 11.82 2.83
N TYR A 67 11.74 11.75 2.05
CA TYR A 67 11.72 11.19 0.71
C TYR A 67 11.32 12.27 -0.28
N SER A 68 12.26 12.62 -1.14
CA SER A 68 12.00 13.36 -2.37
C SER A 68 11.02 12.54 -3.21
N PHE A 69 9.75 12.97 -3.24
CA PHE A 69 8.66 12.38 -4.03
C PHE A 69 8.88 12.42 -5.56
N ASN A 70 10.08 12.75 -6.04
CA ASN A 70 10.40 12.93 -7.45
C ASN A 70 10.12 11.68 -8.31
N HIS A 71 10.09 10.49 -7.71
CA HIS A 71 9.80 9.25 -8.43
C HIS A 71 8.30 9.00 -8.66
N ILE A 72 7.41 9.65 -7.88
CA ILE A 72 5.96 9.48 -8.04
C ILE A 72 5.42 10.29 -9.22
N GLU A 73 6.05 11.42 -9.55
CA GLU A 73 5.64 12.28 -10.66
C GLU A 73 5.64 11.54 -12.02
N TYR A 74 6.62 10.65 -12.24
CA TYR A 74 6.68 9.82 -13.45
C TYR A 74 5.62 8.71 -13.46
N TYR A 75 5.39 8.05 -12.32
CA TYR A 75 4.38 6.98 -12.21
C TYR A 75 2.96 7.51 -12.42
N CYS A 76 2.65 8.66 -11.82
CA CYS A 76 1.36 9.33 -11.95
C CYS A 76 1.21 10.15 -13.24
N LYS A 77 2.23 10.15 -14.11
CA LYS A 77 2.29 10.96 -15.34
C LYS A 77 2.01 12.45 -15.10
N ASN A 78 2.41 12.97 -13.93
CA ASN A 78 2.25 14.36 -13.53
C ASN A 78 3.45 15.24 -13.95
N TYR A 79 4.21 14.83 -14.96
CA TYR A 79 5.34 15.60 -15.47
C TYR A 79 4.88 16.76 -16.37
N PRO A 80 5.60 17.90 -16.37
CA PRO A 80 5.32 18.98 -17.30
C PRO A 80 5.48 18.49 -18.75
N LYS A 81 4.59 18.93 -19.64
CA LYS A 81 4.69 18.59 -21.06
C LYS A 81 6.02 19.15 -21.61
N PRO A 82 6.91 18.30 -22.18
CA PRO A 82 8.14 18.80 -22.78
C PRO A 82 7.82 19.75 -23.94
N HIS A 83 8.67 20.76 -24.15
CA HIS A 83 8.51 21.66 -25.29
C HIS A 83 8.55 20.86 -26.60
N LEU A 84 7.59 21.11 -27.49
CA LEU A 84 7.42 20.39 -28.75
C LEU A 84 8.70 20.38 -29.61
N ASN A 85 9.47 21.46 -29.52
CA ASN A 85 10.74 21.65 -30.23
C ASN A 85 11.88 20.73 -29.76
N LEU A 86 11.73 20.06 -28.61
CA LEU A 86 12.72 19.11 -28.06
C LEU A 86 12.39 17.65 -28.41
N ILE A 87 11.12 17.33 -28.65
CA ILE A 87 10.64 15.96 -28.89
C ILE A 87 10.53 15.61 -30.38
N SER A 88 10.53 16.62 -31.25
CA SER A 88 10.45 16.41 -32.69
C SER A 88 11.22 17.50 -33.41
N PRO A 89 12.09 17.15 -34.38
CA PRO A 89 12.65 18.15 -35.27
C PRO A 89 11.50 18.87 -36.02
N PRO A 90 11.66 20.16 -36.34
CA PRO A 90 10.69 20.87 -37.17
C PRO A 90 10.50 20.12 -38.49
N PRO A 91 9.28 20.07 -39.04
CA PRO A 91 9.02 19.44 -40.32
C PRO A 91 9.97 20.00 -41.39
N GLU A 92 10.61 19.14 -42.18
CA GLU A 92 11.35 19.55 -43.36
C GLU A 92 10.34 20.09 -44.37
N ILE A 93 10.11 21.41 -44.35
CA ILE A 93 9.31 22.08 -45.37
C ILE A 93 10.17 22.08 -46.64
N SER A 94 9.96 21.11 -47.52
CA SER A 94 10.43 21.20 -48.90
C SER A 94 9.60 22.28 -49.60
N ILE A 95 10.12 23.51 -49.62
CA ILE A 95 9.57 24.58 -50.46
C ILE A 95 9.81 24.15 -51.91
N VAL A 96 8.73 23.79 -52.60
CA VAL A 96 8.67 23.58 -54.05
C VAL A 96 8.17 24.86 -54.70
#